data_AF-A0A7S4IUS4-F1
#
_entry.id   AF-A0A7S4IUS4-F1
#
_cell.length_a   1.000
_cell.length_b   1.000
_cell.length_c   1.000
_cell.angle_alpha   90.00
_cell.angle_beta   90.00
_cell.angle_gamma   90.00
#
_symmetry.space_group_name_H-M   'P 1'
#
loop_
_entity.id
_entity.type
_entity.pdbx_description
1 polymer ?
#
loop_
_entity_poly.entity_id
_entity_poly.type
_entity_poly.pdbx_seq_one_letter_code
_entity_poly.pdbx_strand_id
1 'polypeptide(L)'
;MFCHEGGVDVGDVDSKAVKLSVPVDEELSEEKLKAANLLKGVPAERVEKLSSFLVALFNVYRKLNFTYMEINPIVFTSDRNVVPLDLAAKIDETAAFLNSTQWGHIDLPAPFGRKEFPEEEYIRELDSKTGASLKLTILNHSGRIWTMVAGGGASVVYADTISDLGFGKELANYGEYSGAPSTEHTFEYAKTIISLMCRERDPRGKIFIIGGGIANFTDVAATFTGLIKAIVNYQDDLKKNHVQIWVRRAGPNYQEGLRLMRETAASTGLPIRIYGPETHVTAIVPLALGLADIKDFPEFDDESHAAKPLSRPKSSSMDVDDGDKVSEPLQPQKADHEADHEVENFSASTRCVVYGLQHRAVQGMLDFDFMCKREKPSVAA
;
A
#
# COMPACT_ATOMS: atom_id res chain seq x y z
N MET A 1 1.71 28.25 8.30
CA MET A 1 0.57 29.08 8.78
C MET A 1 0.99 29.77 10.07
N PHE A 2 0.41 30.93 10.42
CA PHE A 2 0.70 31.62 11.68
C PHE A 2 -0.55 32.27 12.28
N CYS A 3 -0.75 32.12 13.59
CA CYS A 3 -1.75 32.82 14.38
C CYS A 3 -1.08 33.50 15.58
N HIS A 4 -1.37 34.77 15.82
CA HIS A 4 -0.82 35.53 16.95
C HIS A 4 -1.46 35.15 18.30
N GLU A 5 -2.65 34.56 18.27
CA GLU A 5 -3.40 34.04 19.42
C GLU A 5 -3.26 32.51 19.48
N GLY A 6 -2.13 32.03 19.99
CA GLY A 6 -1.89 30.60 20.21
C GLY A 6 -2.42 30.10 21.56
N GLY A 7 -2.15 28.82 21.85
CA GLY A 7 -2.57 28.13 23.08
C GLY A 7 -3.77 27.23 22.87
N VAL A 8 -4.32 26.74 23.99
CA VAL A 8 -5.43 25.78 24.00
C VAL A 8 -6.74 26.34 23.41
N ASP A 9 -6.90 27.67 23.42
CA ASP A 9 -8.10 28.37 22.97
C ASP A 9 -8.02 28.88 21.51
N VAL A 10 -6.99 28.45 20.74
CA VAL A 10 -6.78 28.91 19.35
C VAL A 10 -8.01 28.66 18.45
N GLY A 11 -8.78 27.60 18.75
CA GLY A 11 -10.00 27.24 18.02
C GLY A 11 -9.72 26.85 16.57
N ASP A 12 -10.60 27.25 15.64
CA ASP A 12 -10.41 27.02 14.20
C ASP A 12 -9.28 27.88 13.64
N VAL A 13 -8.05 27.36 13.72
CA VAL A 13 -6.84 28.05 13.27
C VAL A 13 -6.83 28.24 11.75
N ASP A 14 -7.49 27.37 10.98
CA ASP A 14 -7.47 27.41 9.52
C ASP A 14 -8.16 28.64 8.94
N SER A 15 -9.22 29.13 9.60
CA SER A 15 -9.92 30.35 9.22
C SER A 15 -9.28 31.62 9.79
N LYS A 16 -8.51 31.53 10.88
CA LYS A 16 -7.89 32.67 11.58
C LYS A 16 -6.47 32.96 11.13
N ALA A 17 -5.70 31.93 10.81
CA ALA A 17 -4.28 32.06 10.57
C ALA A 17 -3.97 32.75 9.25
N VAL A 18 -2.88 33.52 9.24
CA VAL A 18 -2.28 33.99 8.00
C VAL A 18 -1.51 32.84 7.37
N LYS A 19 -1.67 32.67 6.05
CA LYS A 19 -1.07 31.58 5.27
C LYS A 19 -0.06 32.16 4.29
N LEU A 20 1.10 31.50 4.20
CA LEU A 20 2.13 31.79 3.21
C LEU A 20 2.52 30.46 2.57
N SER A 21 2.38 30.37 1.25
CA SER A 21 2.85 29.25 0.45
C SER A 21 4.26 29.55 -0.02
N VAL A 22 5.19 28.65 0.24
CA VAL A 22 6.55 28.69 -0.32
C VAL A 22 6.61 27.66 -1.44
N PRO A 23 6.78 28.07 -2.70
CA PRO A 23 6.84 27.14 -3.83
C PRO A 23 8.00 26.15 -3.71
N VAL A 24 7.92 25.08 -4.50
CA VAL A 24 9.03 24.12 -4.65
C VAL A 24 10.27 24.87 -5.14
N ASP A 25 11.43 24.49 -4.63
CA ASP A 25 12.75 25.10 -4.91
C ASP A 25 12.93 26.57 -4.49
N GLU A 26 11.90 27.22 -3.92
CA GLU A 26 12.04 28.56 -3.37
C GLU A 26 12.49 28.57 -1.90
N GLU A 27 13.31 29.55 -1.53
CA GLU A 27 13.67 29.81 -0.14
C GLU A 27 12.69 30.78 0.54
N LEU A 28 12.52 30.58 1.85
CA LEU A 28 11.81 31.50 2.74
C LEU A 28 12.81 32.47 3.36
N SER A 29 12.63 33.77 3.11
CA SER A 29 13.39 34.84 3.76
C SER A 29 12.51 35.62 4.74
N GLU A 30 13.13 36.32 5.69
CA GLU A 30 12.40 37.21 6.59
C GLU A 30 11.63 38.31 5.84
N GLU A 31 12.19 38.80 4.73
CA GLU A 31 11.56 39.81 3.88
C GLU A 31 10.27 39.27 3.24
N LYS A 32 10.31 38.06 2.67
CA LYS A 32 9.12 37.40 2.11
C LYS A 32 8.05 37.19 3.19
N LEU A 33 8.47 36.77 4.38
CA LEU A 33 7.59 36.51 5.53
C LEU A 33 6.88 37.80 6.01
N LYS A 34 7.63 38.91 6.11
CA LYS A 34 7.11 40.24 6.46
C LYS A 34 6.23 40.82 5.34
N ALA A 35 6.63 40.69 4.09
CA ALA A 35 5.86 41.14 2.93
C ALA A 35 4.52 40.42 2.79
N ALA A 36 4.47 39.14 3.15
CA ALA A 36 3.24 38.35 3.23
C ALA A 36 2.35 38.70 4.44
N ASN A 37 2.77 39.62 5.29
CA ASN A 37 2.08 40.00 6.53
C ASN A 37 1.77 38.79 7.44
N LEU A 38 2.64 37.77 7.44
CA LEU A 38 2.41 36.53 8.18
C LEU A 38 2.31 36.77 9.68
N LEU A 39 3.02 37.77 10.20
CA LEU A 39 3.06 38.14 11.62
C LEU A 39 2.06 39.25 11.99
N LYS A 40 0.96 39.37 11.25
CA LYS A 40 -0.10 40.34 11.56
C LYS A 40 -0.59 40.15 13.01
N GLY A 41 -0.64 41.24 13.77
CA GLY A 41 -1.08 41.25 15.18
C GLY A 41 0.03 40.96 16.19
N VAL A 42 1.25 40.65 15.75
CA VAL A 42 2.41 40.47 16.64
C VAL A 42 2.99 41.84 17.03
N PRO A 43 3.26 42.10 18.33
CA PRO A 43 3.94 43.32 18.78
C PRO A 43 5.31 43.53 18.11
N ALA A 44 5.62 44.78 17.74
CA ALA A 44 6.77 45.13 16.91
C ALA A 44 8.11 44.64 17.49
N GLU A 45 8.26 44.66 18.82
CA GLU A 45 9.47 44.22 19.52
C GLU A 45 9.75 42.72 19.39
N ARG A 46 8.76 41.92 18.95
CA ARG A 46 8.87 40.46 18.79
C ARG A 46 9.08 40.05 17.33
N VAL A 47 8.72 40.91 16.38
CA VAL A 47 8.65 40.59 14.94
C VAL A 47 9.99 40.09 14.41
N GLU A 48 11.09 40.76 14.73
CA GLU A 48 12.43 40.39 14.23
C GLU A 48 12.84 38.99 14.70
N LYS A 49 12.80 38.75 16.02
CA LYS A 49 13.20 37.47 16.61
C LYS A 49 12.31 36.32 16.14
N LEU A 50 11.01 36.57 16.02
CA LEU A 50 10.06 35.57 15.55
C LEU A 50 10.22 35.28 14.06
N SER A 51 10.48 36.30 13.23
CA SER A 51 10.78 36.11 11.81
C SER A 51 12.00 35.21 11.62
N SER A 52 13.10 35.51 12.33
CA SER A 52 14.32 34.72 12.30
C SER A 52 14.08 33.26 12.75
N PHE A 53 13.31 33.06 13.82
CA PHE A 53 12.94 31.73 14.29
C PHE A 53 12.13 30.95 13.25
N LEU A 54 11.12 31.56 12.62
CA LEU A 54 10.27 30.90 11.63
C LEU A 54 11.04 30.52 10.35
N VAL A 55 11.98 31.36 9.90
CA VAL A 55 12.88 31.03 8.79
C VAL A 55 13.76 29.84 9.15
N ALA A 56 14.37 29.84 10.34
CA ALA A 56 15.18 28.72 10.81
C ALA A 56 14.34 27.43 10.94
N LEU A 57 13.13 27.52 11.46
CA LEU A 57 12.19 26.41 11.59
C LEU A 57 11.83 25.81 10.22
N PHE A 58 11.55 26.67 9.23
CA PHE A 58 11.27 26.22 7.86
C PHE A 58 12.48 25.52 7.22
N ASN A 59 13.69 26.01 7.50
CA ASN A 59 14.92 25.35 7.04
C ASN A 59 15.10 23.98 7.70
N VAL A 60 14.77 23.84 9.00
CA VAL A 60 14.77 22.54 9.69
C VAL A 60 13.72 21.61 9.09
N TYR A 61 12.48 22.11 8.90
CA TYR A 61 11.38 21.39 8.27
C TYR A 61 11.80 20.76 6.94
N ARG A 62 12.40 21.56 6.04
CA ARG A 62 12.88 21.06 4.74
C ARG A 62 14.07 20.12 4.85
N LYS A 63 15.08 20.51 5.63
CA LYS A 63 16.35 19.76 5.73
C LYS A 63 16.15 18.35 6.30
N LEU A 64 15.18 18.18 7.19
CA LEU A 64 14.88 16.91 7.85
C LEU A 64 13.67 16.18 7.24
N ASN A 65 13.19 16.60 6.06
CA ASN A 65 12.09 15.97 5.33
C ASN A 65 10.81 15.81 6.18
N PHE A 66 10.42 16.87 6.88
CA PHE A 66 9.11 16.95 7.51
C PHE A 66 8.02 17.14 6.45
N THR A 67 6.88 16.50 6.64
CA THR A 67 5.65 16.67 5.86
C THR A 67 4.57 17.40 6.64
N TYR A 68 4.73 17.48 7.97
CA TYR A 68 3.88 18.22 8.88
C TYR A 68 4.70 18.69 10.08
N MET A 69 4.48 19.92 10.52
CA MET A 69 5.07 20.46 11.74
C MET A 69 4.18 21.56 12.31
N GLU A 70 3.73 21.37 13.54
CA GLU A 70 2.91 22.31 14.30
C GLU A 70 3.55 22.55 15.66
N ILE A 71 3.64 23.83 16.04
CA ILE A 71 4.08 24.24 17.37
C ILE A 71 2.99 25.10 17.97
N ASN A 72 2.34 24.61 19.03
CA ASN A 72 1.27 25.34 19.71
C ASN A 72 1.27 25.12 21.24
N PRO A 73 1.71 26.08 22.06
CA PRO A 73 2.06 27.46 21.71
C PRO A 73 3.55 27.69 21.43
N ILE A 74 3.84 28.74 20.65
CA ILE A 74 5.13 29.43 20.65
C ILE A 74 5.06 30.56 21.68
N VAL A 75 5.92 30.54 22.69
CA VAL A 75 5.95 31.54 23.76
C VAL A 75 7.07 32.54 23.56
N PHE A 76 6.78 33.82 23.76
CA PHE A 76 7.78 34.88 23.83
C PHE A 76 7.97 35.29 25.29
N THR A 77 9.15 35.05 25.85
CA THR A 77 9.42 35.29 27.29
C THR A 77 9.83 36.74 27.57
N SER A 78 9.82 37.14 28.85
CA SER A 78 10.31 38.45 29.30
C SER A 78 11.76 38.73 28.89
N ASP A 79 12.57 37.67 28.82
CA ASP A 79 13.99 37.71 28.44
C ASP A 79 14.17 37.73 26.91
N ARG A 80 13.09 37.98 26.16
CA ARG A 80 13.05 38.09 24.69
C ARG A 80 13.45 36.80 23.95
N ASN A 81 13.19 35.65 24.55
CA ASN A 81 13.41 34.36 23.92
C ASN A 81 12.11 33.82 23.31
N VAL A 82 12.26 33.12 22.18
CA VAL A 82 11.18 32.35 21.53
C VAL A 82 11.32 30.91 21.98
N VAL A 83 10.28 30.37 22.63
CA VAL A 83 10.28 29.05 23.23
C VAL A 83 9.09 28.24 22.68
N PRO A 84 9.34 27.17 21.91
CA PRO A 84 8.29 26.23 21.53
C PRO A 84 7.92 25.36 22.73
N LEU A 85 6.64 25.34 23.14
CA LEU A 85 6.20 24.54 24.29
C LEU A 85 5.61 23.18 23.92
N ASP A 86 5.10 23.03 22.70
CA ASP A 86 4.54 21.78 22.19
C ASP A 86 4.92 21.59 20.73
N LEU A 87 5.05 20.35 20.27
CA LEU A 87 5.41 20.01 18.90
C LEU A 87 4.67 18.74 18.46
N ALA A 88 3.85 18.86 17.43
CA ALA A 88 3.32 17.74 16.67
C ALA A 88 3.95 17.74 15.27
N ALA A 89 4.49 16.61 14.82
CA ALA A 89 5.20 16.54 13.55
C ALA A 89 5.04 15.19 12.86
N LYS A 90 5.20 15.19 11.52
CA LYS A 90 5.31 14.00 10.69
C LYS A 90 6.50 14.16 9.74
N ILE A 91 7.23 13.08 9.53
CA ILE A 91 8.36 13.00 8.60
C ILE A 91 8.01 12.10 7.42
N ASP A 92 8.62 12.33 6.27
CA ASP A 92 8.57 11.41 5.14
C ASP A 92 9.55 10.27 5.37
N GLU A 93 9.09 9.15 5.94
CA GLU A 93 9.91 7.98 6.24
C GLU A 93 10.72 7.45 5.04
N THR A 94 10.25 7.70 3.81
CA THR A 94 10.95 7.26 2.60
C THR A 94 12.29 8.00 2.41
N ALA A 95 12.47 9.16 3.04
CA ALA A 95 13.72 9.92 3.05
C ALA A 95 14.76 9.40 4.06
N ALA A 96 14.50 8.28 4.76
CA ALA A 96 15.44 7.71 5.73
C ALA A 96 16.85 7.50 5.17
N PHE A 97 16.97 7.07 3.91
CA PHE A 97 18.28 6.87 3.28
C PHE A 97 19.05 8.18 3.05
N LEU A 98 18.35 9.32 2.90
CA LEU A 98 18.93 10.65 2.76
C LEU A 98 19.32 11.25 4.12
N ASN A 99 18.51 11.02 5.15
CA ASN A 99 18.65 11.68 6.45
C ASN A 99 19.13 10.77 7.59
N SER A 100 19.50 9.52 7.33
CA SER A 100 19.92 8.54 8.35
C SER A 100 20.89 9.10 9.40
N THR A 101 21.93 9.82 8.99
CA THR A 101 22.91 10.44 9.90
C THR A 101 22.29 11.53 10.79
N GLN A 102 21.32 12.29 10.28
CA GLN A 102 20.70 13.39 11.01
C GLN A 102 19.57 12.92 11.93
N TRP A 103 18.85 11.89 11.48
CA TRP A 103 17.75 11.28 12.22
C TRP A 103 18.26 10.38 13.34
N GLY A 104 19.34 9.63 13.10
CA GLY A 104 19.78 8.59 14.01
C GLY A 104 18.71 7.52 14.17
N HIS A 105 18.49 7.07 15.41
CA HIS A 105 17.38 6.18 15.74
C HIS A 105 16.13 7.04 16.02
N ILE A 106 15.13 6.96 15.14
CA ILE A 106 13.83 7.60 15.34
C ILE A 106 12.79 6.55 15.65
N ASP A 107 12.11 6.71 16.78
CA ASP A 107 10.93 5.93 17.14
C ASP A 107 9.69 6.56 16.53
N LEU A 108 8.94 5.77 15.75
CA LEU A 108 7.69 6.19 15.13
C LEU A 108 6.53 5.49 15.84
N PRO A 109 5.90 6.14 16.83
CA PRO A 109 4.96 5.49 17.73
C PRO A 109 3.66 5.16 17.00
N ALA A 110 3.03 4.06 17.42
CA ALA A 110 1.67 3.74 17.02
C ALA A 110 0.69 4.86 17.44
N PRO A 111 -0.42 5.06 16.70
CA PRO A 111 -1.47 6.00 17.12
C PRO A 111 -2.01 5.66 18.51
N PHE A 112 -2.44 6.69 19.25
CA PHE A 112 -3.04 6.52 20.57
C PHE A 112 -4.19 5.50 20.54
N GLY A 113 -4.24 4.63 21.56
CA GLY A 113 -5.24 3.57 21.68
C GLY A 113 -4.81 2.24 21.05
N ARG A 114 -3.66 2.18 20.37
CA ARG A 114 -3.07 0.92 19.90
C ARG A 114 -1.81 0.57 20.70
N LYS A 115 -1.64 -0.73 20.94
CA LYS A 115 -0.38 -1.28 21.46
C LYS A 115 0.53 -1.54 20.27
N GLU A 116 1.81 -1.19 20.43
CA GLU A 116 2.85 -1.62 19.50
C GLU A 116 3.20 -3.08 19.78
N PHE A 117 3.23 -3.89 18.73
CA PHE A 117 3.59 -5.29 18.81
C PHE A 117 5.00 -5.51 18.24
N PRO A 118 5.86 -6.33 18.90
CA PRO A 118 7.19 -6.64 18.37
C PRO A 118 7.16 -7.22 16.95
N GLU A 119 6.07 -7.88 16.58
CA GLU A 119 5.90 -8.42 15.23
C GLU A 119 5.69 -7.34 14.17
N GLU A 120 5.10 -6.19 14.51
CA GLU A 120 4.97 -5.06 13.58
C GLU A 120 6.34 -4.42 13.33
N GLU A 121 7.18 -4.31 14.37
CA GLU A 121 8.57 -3.86 14.26
C GLU A 121 9.41 -4.82 13.41
N TYR A 122 9.29 -6.13 13.65
CA TYR A 122 9.99 -7.16 12.87
C TYR A 122 9.66 -7.09 11.37
N ILE A 123 8.37 -6.93 11.02
CA ILE A 123 7.98 -6.77 9.60
C ILE A 123 8.52 -5.45 9.02
N ARG A 124 8.54 -4.36 9.79
CA ARG A 124 9.11 -3.07 9.37
C ARG A 124 10.62 -3.19 9.10
N GLU A 125 11.32 -3.96 9.92
CA GLU A 125 12.74 -4.25 9.72
C GLU A 125 12.96 -5.09 8.45
N LEU A 126 12.14 -6.11 8.20
CA LEU A 126 12.20 -6.91 6.97
C LEU A 126 11.96 -6.05 5.72
N ASP A 127 10.94 -5.19 5.76
CA ASP A 127 10.59 -4.24 4.70
C ASP A 127 11.77 -3.32 4.34
N SER A 128 12.48 -2.80 5.35
CA SER A 128 13.65 -1.93 5.15
C SER A 128 14.83 -2.59 4.42
N LYS A 129 14.86 -3.94 4.36
CA LYS A 129 15.95 -4.75 3.80
C LYS A 129 15.66 -5.29 2.40
N THR A 130 14.53 -4.93 1.80
CA THR A 130 14.10 -5.42 0.48
C THR A 130 13.56 -4.29 -0.40
N GLY A 131 13.62 -4.46 -1.72
CA GLY A 131 12.92 -3.58 -2.67
C GLY A 131 11.44 -3.92 -2.84
N ALA A 132 10.98 -5.00 -2.21
CA ALA A 132 9.57 -5.35 -2.07
C ALA A 132 8.91 -4.49 -0.98
N SER A 133 7.58 -4.52 -0.90
CA SER A 133 6.85 -3.94 0.24
C SER A 133 6.30 -5.06 1.11
N LEU A 134 6.50 -4.96 2.41
CA LEU A 134 5.98 -5.82 3.45
C LEU A 134 5.41 -4.95 4.57
N LYS A 135 4.09 -5.00 4.77
CA LYS A 135 3.41 -4.18 5.77
C LYS A 135 2.56 -5.06 6.66
N LEU A 136 2.60 -4.82 7.97
CA LEU A 136 1.75 -5.50 8.93
C LEU A 136 1.29 -4.50 9.99
N THR A 137 0.01 -4.58 10.32
CA THR A 137 -0.64 -3.77 11.33
C THR A 137 -1.66 -4.64 12.07
N ILE A 138 -1.51 -4.79 13.38
CA ILE A 138 -2.41 -5.60 14.21
C ILE A 138 -3.55 -4.72 14.71
N LEU A 139 -4.76 -5.00 14.22
CA LEU A 139 -5.99 -4.26 14.54
C LEU A 139 -6.66 -4.83 15.78
N ASN A 140 -6.86 -6.15 15.80
CA ASN A 140 -7.45 -6.90 16.89
C ASN A 140 -6.73 -8.24 17.05
N HIS A 141 -5.77 -8.32 17.99
CA HIS A 141 -5.02 -9.55 18.25
C HIS A 141 -5.89 -10.79 18.59
N SER A 142 -7.10 -10.57 19.11
CA SER A 142 -8.09 -11.63 19.40
C SER A 142 -9.04 -11.93 18.24
N GLY A 143 -8.91 -11.20 17.12
CA GLY A 143 -9.72 -11.39 15.92
C GLY A 143 -9.54 -12.78 15.31
N ARG A 144 -10.62 -13.29 14.71
CA ARG A 144 -10.62 -14.62 14.07
C ARG A 144 -10.37 -14.59 12.58
N ILE A 145 -10.44 -13.42 11.94
CA ILE A 145 -10.20 -13.26 10.50
C ILE A 145 -8.81 -12.65 10.30
N TRP A 146 -7.91 -13.42 9.72
CA TRP A 146 -6.54 -13.01 9.41
C TRP A 146 -6.36 -12.94 7.91
N THR A 147 -5.58 -11.98 7.45
CA THR A 147 -5.36 -11.75 6.03
C THR A 147 -3.87 -11.70 5.71
N MET A 148 -3.47 -12.38 4.63
CA MET A 148 -2.18 -12.25 3.97
C MET A 148 -2.46 -11.99 2.49
N VAL A 149 -2.60 -10.71 2.13
CA VAL A 149 -3.02 -10.30 0.79
C VAL A 149 -1.84 -9.71 0.04
N ALA A 150 -1.62 -10.12 -1.21
CA ALA A 150 -0.59 -9.50 -2.02
C ALA A 150 -1.10 -8.33 -2.87
N GLY A 151 -0.44 -7.18 -2.71
CA GLY A 151 -0.75 -5.90 -3.35
C GLY A 151 -1.50 -4.95 -2.43
N GLY A 152 -0.98 -3.73 -2.25
CA GLY A 152 -1.60 -2.68 -1.43
C GLY A 152 -3.07 -2.42 -1.77
N GLY A 153 -3.40 -2.16 -3.04
CA GLY A 153 -4.79 -1.94 -3.45
C GLY A 153 -5.71 -3.14 -3.19
N ALA A 154 -5.21 -4.36 -3.41
CA ALA A 154 -5.99 -5.56 -3.12
C ALA A 154 -6.23 -5.70 -1.61
N SER A 155 -5.21 -5.47 -0.76
CA SER A 155 -5.35 -5.59 0.70
C SER A 155 -6.46 -4.70 1.27
N VAL A 156 -6.60 -3.47 0.74
CA VAL A 156 -7.70 -2.56 1.07
C VAL A 156 -9.04 -3.17 0.65
N VAL A 157 -9.17 -3.62 -0.60
CA VAL A 157 -10.42 -4.19 -1.11
C VAL A 157 -10.87 -5.43 -0.33
N TYR A 158 -9.95 -6.28 0.13
CA TYR A 158 -10.28 -7.40 1.02
C TYR A 158 -10.74 -6.94 2.40
N ALA A 159 -10.05 -5.96 3.01
CA ALA A 159 -10.43 -5.39 4.30
C ALA A 159 -11.81 -4.71 4.24
N ASP A 160 -12.07 -3.94 3.18
CA ASP A 160 -13.37 -3.32 2.89
C ASP A 160 -14.46 -4.37 2.77
N THR A 161 -14.23 -5.43 1.98
CA THR A 161 -15.21 -6.52 1.84
C THR A 161 -15.53 -7.19 3.19
N ILE A 162 -14.51 -7.43 4.03
CA ILE A 162 -14.71 -8.00 5.38
C ILE A 162 -15.53 -7.04 6.24
N SER A 163 -15.24 -5.75 6.18
CA SER A 163 -15.94 -4.71 6.92
C SER A 163 -17.39 -4.53 6.47
N ASP A 164 -17.63 -4.45 5.16
CA ASP A 164 -18.94 -4.28 4.52
C ASP A 164 -19.88 -5.45 4.81
N LEU A 165 -19.33 -6.66 4.93
CA LEU A 165 -20.08 -7.84 5.35
C LEU A 165 -20.34 -7.90 6.87
N GLY A 166 -19.93 -6.88 7.63
CA GLY A 166 -20.21 -6.73 9.06
C GLY A 166 -19.15 -7.33 10.00
N PHE A 167 -18.01 -7.78 9.47
CA PHE A 167 -16.98 -8.51 10.23
C PHE A 167 -15.74 -7.67 10.56
N GLY A 168 -15.78 -6.35 10.38
CA GLY A 168 -14.64 -5.46 10.66
C GLY A 168 -14.09 -5.56 12.10
N LYS A 169 -14.93 -5.87 13.10
CA LYS A 169 -14.48 -6.10 14.49
C LYS A 169 -13.73 -7.43 14.69
N GLU A 170 -13.92 -8.38 13.79
CA GLU A 170 -13.25 -9.70 13.82
C GLU A 170 -11.96 -9.73 12.97
N LEU A 171 -11.70 -8.68 12.18
CA LEU A 171 -10.49 -8.51 11.40
C LEU A 171 -9.29 -8.28 12.32
N ALA A 172 -8.36 -9.22 12.30
CA ALA A 172 -7.24 -9.24 13.23
C ALA A 172 -6.08 -8.34 12.81
N ASN A 173 -5.81 -8.29 11.51
CA ASN A 173 -4.70 -7.54 10.95
C ASN A 173 -5.09 -6.83 9.65
N TYR A 174 -4.36 -5.77 9.33
CA TYR A 174 -4.25 -5.18 8.02
C TYR A 174 -2.79 -5.25 7.59
N GLY A 175 -2.53 -5.54 6.32
CA GLY A 175 -1.17 -5.70 5.83
C GLY A 175 -1.15 -6.22 4.41
N GLU A 176 0.01 -6.09 3.79
CA GLU A 176 0.23 -6.54 2.43
C GLU A 176 1.66 -7.00 2.20
N TYR A 177 1.84 -7.79 1.15
CA TYR A 177 3.14 -8.03 0.54
C TYR A 177 3.08 -7.75 -0.96
N SER A 178 4.02 -6.99 -1.51
CA SER A 178 4.05 -6.65 -2.94
C SER A 178 5.46 -6.32 -3.43
N GLY A 179 5.62 -5.97 -4.71
CA GLY A 179 6.96 -5.68 -5.26
C GLY A 179 7.82 -6.92 -5.46
N ALA A 180 7.21 -8.09 -5.66
CA ALA A 180 7.90 -9.37 -5.89
C ALA A 180 8.90 -9.77 -4.79
N PRO A 181 8.44 -9.96 -3.53
CA PRO A 181 9.33 -10.43 -2.46
C PRO A 181 9.85 -11.84 -2.77
N SER A 182 11.03 -12.15 -2.23
CA SER A 182 11.61 -13.48 -2.37
C SER A 182 10.84 -14.53 -1.56
N THR A 183 11.12 -15.81 -1.84
CA THR A 183 10.64 -16.95 -1.04
C THR A 183 10.94 -16.77 0.45
N GLU A 184 12.12 -16.28 0.80
CA GLU A 184 12.53 -16.11 2.20
C GLU A 184 11.76 -14.99 2.90
N HIS A 185 11.63 -13.83 2.26
CA HIS A 185 10.82 -12.74 2.81
C HIS A 185 9.35 -13.15 2.98
N THR A 186 8.81 -13.90 2.00
CA THR A 186 7.43 -14.40 2.09
C THR A 186 7.28 -15.43 3.22
N PHE A 187 8.29 -16.27 3.44
CA PHE A 187 8.32 -17.21 4.55
C PHE A 187 8.30 -16.50 5.90
N GLU A 188 9.19 -15.54 6.14
CA GLU A 188 9.24 -14.82 7.42
C GLU A 188 7.97 -13.98 7.67
N TYR A 189 7.41 -13.37 6.62
CA TYR A 189 6.13 -12.66 6.71
C TYR A 189 4.97 -13.61 7.07
N ALA A 190 4.84 -14.75 6.35
CA ALA A 190 3.80 -15.74 6.61
C ALA A 190 3.93 -16.36 8.00
N LYS A 191 5.15 -16.73 8.40
CA LYS A 191 5.48 -17.27 9.73
C LYS A 191 5.05 -16.32 10.83
N THR A 192 5.28 -15.01 10.65
CA THR A 192 4.89 -13.99 11.63
C THR A 192 3.37 -13.95 11.80
N ILE A 193 2.62 -13.91 10.70
CA ILE A 193 1.14 -13.92 10.74
C ILE A 193 0.60 -15.20 11.37
N ILE A 194 1.12 -16.37 10.97
CA ILE A 194 0.66 -17.66 11.49
C ILE A 194 0.99 -17.80 12.98
N SER A 195 2.17 -17.35 13.41
CA SER A 195 2.56 -17.32 14.82
C SER A 195 1.58 -16.47 15.65
N LEU A 196 1.24 -15.27 15.17
CA LEU A 196 0.28 -14.38 15.83
C LEU A 196 -1.12 -15.01 15.92
N MET A 197 -1.63 -15.56 14.81
CA MET A 197 -2.98 -16.09 14.78
C MET A 197 -3.16 -17.34 15.64
N CYS A 198 -2.09 -18.08 15.93
CA CYS A 198 -2.14 -19.32 16.71
C CYS A 198 -1.98 -19.12 18.23
N ARG A 199 -1.82 -17.87 18.73
CA ARG A 199 -1.64 -17.56 20.16
C ARG A 199 -2.88 -17.83 21.00
N GLU A 200 -4.03 -17.37 20.51
CA GLU A 200 -5.32 -17.46 21.21
C GLU A 200 -6.31 -18.23 20.34
N ARG A 201 -7.09 -19.12 20.95
CA ARG A 201 -8.10 -19.92 20.25
C ARG A 201 -9.43 -19.17 20.22
N ASP A 202 -10.09 -19.15 19.07
CA ASP A 202 -11.51 -18.77 18.97
C ASP A 202 -12.38 -20.05 18.97
N PRO A 203 -13.45 -20.14 19.77
CA PRO A 203 -14.35 -21.30 19.79
C PRO A 203 -14.96 -21.66 18.42
N ARG A 204 -15.09 -20.69 17.51
CA ARG A 204 -15.63 -20.85 16.16
C ARG A 204 -14.56 -21.21 15.13
N GLY A 205 -13.32 -21.40 15.57
CA GLY A 205 -12.15 -21.49 14.70
C GLY A 205 -11.79 -20.15 14.06
N LYS A 206 -10.68 -20.13 13.33
CA LYS A 206 -10.17 -18.93 12.65
C LYS A 206 -10.20 -19.09 11.14
N ILE A 207 -10.20 -17.96 10.45
CA ILE A 207 -10.19 -17.85 9.00
C ILE A 207 -8.87 -17.19 8.61
N PHE A 208 -8.14 -17.81 7.68
CA PHE A 208 -6.93 -17.24 7.08
C PHE A 208 -7.17 -17.00 5.59
N ILE A 209 -7.29 -15.73 5.19
CA ILE A 209 -7.50 -15.33 3.80
C ILE A 209 -6.15 -15.01 3.17
N ILE A 210 -5.78 -15.79 2.15
CA ILE A 210 -4.57 -15.64 1.36
C ILE A 210 -4.98 -15.18 -0.04
N GLY A 211 -4.95 -13.86 -0.24
CA GLY A 211 -5.64 -13.22 -1.36
C GLY A 211 -4.76 -12.40 -2.29
N GLY A 212 -5.40 -11.83 -3.30
CA GLY A 212 -4.95 -10.63 -3.97
C GLY A 212 -5.30 -10.57 -5.47
N GLY A 213 -4.93 -9.45 -6.07
CA GLY A 213 -5.14 -9.19 -7.49
C GLY A 213 -4.32 -10.12 -8.40
N ILE A 214 -4.51 -9.98 -9.71
CA ILE A 214 -3.65 -10.65 -10.70
C ILE A 214 -2.30 -9.92 -10.67
N ALA A 215 -1.25 -10.60 -10.23
CA ALA A 215 0.09 -10.02 -10.21
C ALA A 215 0.62 -9.78 -11.62
N ASN A 216 1.27 -8.63 -11.84
CA ASN A 216 1.94 -8.32 -13.10
C ASN A 216 3.31 -9.02 -13.20
N PHE A 217 4.11 -8.97 -12.13
CA PHE A 217 5.51 -9.43 -12.16
C PHE A 217 5.92 -10.27 -10.93
N THR A 218 5.09 -10.33 -9.89
CA THR A 218 5.37 -11.19 -8.73
C THR A 218 5.22 -12.66 -9.12
N ASP A 219 6.27 -13.44 -8.90
CA ASP A 219 6.25 -14.89 -9.10
C ASP A 219 5.43 -15.57 -7.99
N VAL A 220 4.26 -16.09 -8.36
CA VAL A 220 3.33 -16.72 -7.43
C VAL A 220 3.89 -18.04 -6.91
N ALA A 221 4.60 -18.82 -7.73
CA ALA A 221 5.21 -20.07 -7.27
C ALA A 221 6.30 -19.82 -6.22
N ALA A 222 7.16 -18.82 -6.45
CA ALA A 222 8.22 -18.47 -5.50
C ALA A 222 7.68 -17.97 -4.16
N THR A 223 6.67 -17.10 -4.18
CA THR A 223 6.03 -16.58 -2.98
C THR A 223 5.23 -17.67 -2.26
N PHE A 224 4.47 -18.50 -2.97
CA PHE A 224 3.73 -19.61 -2.36
C PHE A 224 4.66 -20.67 -1.78
N THR A 225 5.84 -20.89 -2.35
CA THR A 225 6.85 -21.76 -1.73
C THR A 225 7.24 -21.27 -0.32
N GLY A 226 7.39 -19.96 -0.13
CA GLY A 226 7.70 -19.37 1.18
C GLY A 226 6.54 -19.53 2.16
N LEU A 227 5.32 -19.23 1.71
CA LEU A 227 4.09 -19.43 2.47
C LEU A 227 3.90 -20.91 2.89
N ILE A 228 4.09 -21.85 1.97
CA ILE A 228 3.94 -23.29 2.22
C ILE A 228 4.91 -23.76 3.29
N LYS A 229 6.19 -23.32 3.23
CA LYS A 229 7.16 -23.61 4.29
C LYS A 229 6.65 -23.14 5.66
N ALA A 230 6.04 -21.96 5.74
CA ALA A 230 5.47 -21.46 7.00
C ALA A 230 4.25 -22.28 7.44
N ILE A 231 3.33 -22.62 6.53
CA ILE A 231 2.17 -23.47 6.81
C ILE A 231 2.60 -24.84 7.35
N VAL A 232 3.58 -25.48 6.71
CA VAL A 232 4.10 -26.80 7.13
C VAL A 232 4.75 -26.70 8.52
N ASN A 233 5.54 -25.66 8.78
CA ASN A 233 6.19 -25.46 10.09
C ASN A 233 5.18 -25.28 11.24
N TYR A 234 4.01 -24.71 10.96
CA TYR A 234 2.96 -24.43 11.95
C TYR A 234 1.71 -25.30 11.80
N GLN A 235 1.80 -26.41 11.06
CA GLN A 235 0.62 -27.22 10.70
C GLN A 235 -0.16 -27.72 11.92
N ASP A 236 0.52 -28.09 13.00
CA ASP A 236 -0.12 -28.62 14.20
C ASP A 236 -0.82 -27.52 14.99
N ASP A 237 -0.22 -26.32 15.06
CA ASP A 237 -0.85 -25.16 15.67
C ASP A 237 -2.06 -24.67 14.87
N LEU A 238 -1.97 -24.69 13.53
CA LEU A 238 -3.08 -24.37 12.63
C LEU A 238 -4.26 -25.35 12.83
N LYS A 239 -3.98 -26.65 12.95
CA LYS A 239 -5.00 -27.67 13.27
C LYS A 239 -5.62 -27.45 14.65
N LYS A 240 -4.78 -27.25 15.67
CA LYS A 240 -5.20 -27.03 17.06
C LYS A 240 -6.12 -25.82 17.21
N ASN A 241 -5.88 -24.77 16.42
CA ASN A 241 -6.68 -23.55 16.39
C ASN A 241 -7.87 -23.60 15.40
N HIS A 242 -8.10 -24.73 14.73
CA HIS A 242 -9.15 -24.89 13.71
C HIS A 242 -9.13 -23.78 12.65
N VAL A 243 -7.95 -23.51 12.11
CA VAL A 243 -7.77 -22.49 11.07
C VAL A 243 -8.24 -23.04 9.73
N GLN A 244 -9.17 -22.32 9.09
CA GLN A 244 -9.61 -22.54 7.71
C GLN A 244 -8.88 -21.59 6.77
N ILE A 245 -8.20 -22.14 5.76
CA ILE A 245 -7.37 -21.36 4.84
C ILE A 245 -8.09 -21.19 3.50
N TRP A 246 -8.18 -19.96 3.03
CA TRP A 246 -8.89 -19.60 1.81
C TRP A 246 -7.95 -18.86 0.88
N VAL A 247 -7.68 -19.44 -0.29
CA VAL A 247 -6.65 -18.97 -1.21
C VAL A 247 -7.29 -18.50 -2.50
N ARG A 248 -7.01 -17.25 -2.91
CA ARG A 248 -7.33 -16.75 -4.25
C ARG A 248 -6.14 -16.00 -4.80
N ARG A 249 -5.49 -16.52 -5.85
CA ARG A 249 -4.31 -15.87 -6.43
C ARG A 249 -4.16 -16.12 -7.92
N ALA A 250 -3.57 -15.14 -8.60
CA ALA A 250 -3.22 -15.18 -10.01
C ALA A 250 -1.96 -14.32 -10.30
N GLY A 251 -1.32 -14.55 -11.44
CA GLY A 251 -0.09 -13.88 -11.88
C GLY A 251 0.93 -14.86 -12.45
N PRO A 252 2.18 -14.43 -12.71
CA PRO A 252 3.24 -15.32 -13.19
C PRO A 252 3.36 -16.59 -12.33
N ASN A 253 3.38 -17.76 -12.99
CA ASN A 253 3.52 -19.08 -12.38
C ASN A 253 2.44 -19.44 -11.33
N TYR A 254 1.25 -18.84 -11.40
CA TYR A 254 0.19 -19.11 -10.42
C TYR A 254 -0.28 -20.55 -10.40
N GLN A 255 -0.36 -21.22 -11.56
CA GLN A 255 -0.81 -22.61 -11.62
C GLN A 255 0.08 -23.52 -10.77
N GLU A 256 1.40 -23.32 -10.82
CA GLU A 256 2.34 -24.07 -10.01
C GLU A 256 2.20 -23.73 -8.52
N GLY A 257 2.08 -22.45 -8.17
CA GLY A 257 1.82 -22.04 -6.79
C GLY A 257 0.55 -22.67 -6.21
N LEU A 258 -0.56 -22.64 -6.95
CA LEU A 258 -1.84 -23.23 -6.53
C LEU A 258 -1.76 -24.77 -6.45
N ARG A 259 -1.06 -25.42 -7.39
CA ARG A 259 -0.81 -26.87 -7.38
C ARG A 259 -0.03 -27.30 -6.13
N LEU A 260 1.06 -26.60 -5.80
CA LEU A 260 1.84 -26.86 -4.58
C LEU A 260 1.01 -26.65 -3.30
N MET A 261 0.12 -25.66 -3.31
CA MET A 261 -0.80 -25.42 -2.20
C MET A 261 -1.81 -26.57 -2.03
N ARG A 262 -2.29 -27.16 -3.14
CA ARG A 262 -3.17 -28.34 -3.12
C ARG A 262 -2.46 -29.57 -2.54
N GLU A 263 -1.22 -29.81 -2.94
CA GLU A 263 -0.39 -30.89 -2.37
C GLU A 263 -0.13 -30.69 -0.88
N THR A 264 0.06 -29.44 -0.46
CA THR A 264 0.20 -29.07 0.95
C THR A 264 -1.08 -29.36 1.72
N ALA A 265 -2.25 -29.04 1.16
CA ALA A 265 -3.55 -29.36 1.77
C ALA A 265 -3.71 -30.88 1.99
N ALA A 266 -3.39 -31.68 0.97
CA ALA A 266 -3.50 -33.14 1.04
C ALA A 266 -2.52 -33.77 2.04
N SER A 267 -1.26 -33.32 2.05
CA SER A 267 -0.22 -33.88 2.93
C SER A 267 -0.39 -33.48 4.39
N THR A 268 -0.81 -32.25 4.65
CA THR A 268 -1.01 -31.74 6.02
C THR A 268 -2.38 -32.12 6.58
N GLY A 269 -3.40 -32.32 5.75
CA GLY A 269 -4.80 -32.46 6.18
C GLY A 269 -5.43 -31.16 6.69
N LEU A 270 -4.82 -30.01 6.40
CA LEU A 270 -5.40 -28.70 6.71
C LEU A 270 -6.58 -28.38 5.78
N PRO A 271 -7.64 -27.72 6.27
CA PRO A 271 -8.76 -27.29 5.43
C PRO A 271 -8.34 -26.08 4.59
N ILE A 272 -7.83 -26.33 3.39
CA ILE A 272 -7.40 -25.29 2.43
C ILE A 272 -8.30 -25.33 1.19
N ARG A 273 -8.98 -24.21 0.90
CA ARG A 273 -9.78 -23.99 -0.30
C ARG A 273 -9.03 -23.10 -1.28
N ILE A 274 -8.95 -23.49 -2.55
CA ILE A 274 -8.01 -22.89 -3.51
C ILE A 274 -8.75 -22.43 -4.77
N TYR A 275 -8.56 -21.16 -5.13
CA TYR A 275 -9.22 -20.49 -6.24
C TYR A 275 -8.22 -19.71 -7.10
N GLY A 276 -8.44 -19.70 -8.41
CA GLY A 276 -7.60 -19.03 -9.40
C GLY A 276 -8.22 -17.75 -9.97
N PRO A 277 -7.76 -17.29 -11.15
CA PRO A 277 -8.23 -16.05 -11.78
C PRO A 277 -9.70 -16.10 -12.23
N GLU A 278 -10.26 -17.29 -12.44
CA GLU A 278 -11.67 -17.52 -12.79
C GLU A 278 -12.65 -17.12 -11.68
N THR A 279 -12.16 -17.08 -10.44
CA THR A 279 -12.93 -16.63 -9.28
C THR A 279 -12.70 -15.14 -9.04
N HIS A 280 -13.78 -14.38 -8.79
CA HIS A 280 -13.69 -12.95 -8.48
C HIS A 280 -12.80 -12.71 -7.25
N VAL A 281 -12.00 -11.63 -7.28
CA VAL A 281 -10.92 -11.40 -6.30
C VAL A 281 -11.40 -11.54 -4.85
N THR A 282 -12.52 -10.92 -4.50
CA THR A 282 -13.07 -10.94 -3.14
C THR A 282 -14.06 -12.08 -2.87
N ALA A 283 -14.37 -12.95 -3.84
CA ALA A 283 -15.41 -13.97 -3.64
C ALA A 283 -15.09 -14.97 -2.53
N ILE A 284 -13.80 -15.19 -2.22
CA ILE A 284 -13.40 -16.05 -1.11
C ILE A 284 -13.74 -15.48 0.28
N VAL A 285 -14.04 -14.19 0.39
CA VAL A 285 -14.43 -13.55 1.67
C VAL A 285 -15.82 -14.03 2.12
N PRO A 286 -16.92 -13.82 1.37
CA PRO A 286 -18.23 -14.32 1.77
C PRO A 286 -18.27 -15.85 1.86
N LEU A 287 -17.50 -16.58 1.04
CA LEU A 287 -17.36 -18.03 1.16
C LEU A 287 -16.75 -18.44 2.51
N ALA A 288 -15.65 -17.80 2.91
CA ALA A 288 -14.99 -18.07 4.18
C ALA A 288 -15.86 -17.75 5.40
N LEU A 289 -16.71 -16.73 5.27
CA LEU A 289 -17.66 -16.31 6.30
C LEU A 289 -18.94 -17.15 6.33
N GLY A 290 -19.12 -18.08 5.39
CA GLY A 290 -20.34 -18.90 5.29
C GLY A 290 -21.57 -18.13 4.79
N LEU A 291 -21.36 -17.01 4.08
CA LEU A 291 -22.41 -16.16 3.51
C LEU A 291 -22.74 -16.51 2.05
N ALA A 292 -21.95 -17.37 1.41
CA ALA A 292 -22.15 -17.88 0.06
C ALA A 292 -21.97 -19.40 0.02
N ASP A 293 -22.67 -20.08 -0.91
CA ASP A 293 -22.54 -21.53 -1.10
C ASP A 293 -21.29 -21.86 -1.92
N ILE A 294 -20.46 -22.76 -1.40
CA ILE A 294 -19.23 -23.22 -2.04
C ILE A 294 -19.53 -23.92 -3.37
N LYS A 295 -20.72 -24.52 -3.54
CA LYS A 295 -21.12 -25.21 -4.77
C LYS A 295 -21.16 -24.31 -6.00
N ASP A 296 -21.39 -23.01 -5.80
CA ASP A 296 -21.45 -22.04 -6.89
C ASP A 296 -20.05 -21.58 -7.34
N PHE A 297 -19.00 -21.97 -6.61
CA PHE A 297 -17.61 -21.55 -6.81
C PHE A 297 -16.70 -22.78 -6.88
N PRO A 298 -16.54 -23.38 -8.07
CA PRO A 298 -15.61 -24.50 -8.25
C PRO A 298 -14.16 -24.07 -7.96
N GLU A 299 -13.41 -24.94 -7.29
CA GLU A 299 -12.00 -24.70 -6.95
C GLU A 299 -11.09 -24.80 -8.19
N PHE A 300 -9.86 -24.27 -8.10
CA PHE A 300 -8.94 -24.09 -9.24
C PHE A 300 -8.71 -25.33 -10.13
N ASP A 301 -8.73 -26.52 -9.56
CA ASP A 301 -8.46 -27.80 -10.21
C ASP A 301 -9.74 -28.61 -10.54
N ASP A 302 -10.91 -27.98 -10.43
CA ASP A 302 -12.19 -28.58 -10.80
C ASP A 302 -12.32 -28.71 -12.33
N GLU A 303 -12.69 -29.90 -12.80
CA GLU A 303 -12.86 -30.21 -14.24
C GLU A 303 -13.92 -29.32 -14.91
N SER A 304 -14.87 -28.75 -14.16
CA SER A 304 -15.88 -27.82 -14.69
C SER A 304 -15.28 -26.51 -15.22
N HIS A 305 -14.05 -26.16 -14.83
CA HIS A 305 -13.31 -25.04 -15.41
C HIS A 305 -12.80 -25.32 -16.83
N ALA A 306 -12.57 -26.59 -17.18
CA ALA A 306 -12.15 -26.99 -18.53
C ALA A 306 -13.28 -26.85 -19.58
N ALA A 307 -14.53 -26.68 -19.14
CA ALA A 307 -15.71 -26.62 -20.01
C ALA A 307 -16.23 -25.20 -20.30
N LYS A 308 -15.65 -24.16 -19.69
CA LYS A 308 -16.07 -22.77 -19.92
C LYS A 308 -14.94 -22.01 -20.60
N PRO A 309 -15.01 -21.73 -21.92
CA PRO A 309 -14.20 -20.65 -22.47
C PRO A 309 -14.51 -19.41 -21.63
N LEU A 310 -13.48 -18.67 -21.20
CA LEU A 310 -13.60 -17.35 -20.57
C LEU A 310 -14.73 -16.60 -21.26
N SER A 311 -15.90 -16.54 -20.63
CA SER A 311 -17.02 -15.82 -21.22
C SER A 311 -16.55 -14.39 -21.23
N ARG A 312 -16.21 -13.87 -22.41
CA ARG A 312 -16.07 -12.42 -22.63
C ARG A 312 -17.24 -11.79 -21.88
N PRO A 313 -17.02 -10.81 -20.99
CA PRO A 313 -18.13 -10.08 -20.42
C PRO A 313 -19.00 -9.66 -21.61
N LYS A 314 -20.31 -9.96 -21.53
CA LYS A 314 -21.25 -9.49 -22.54
C LYS A 314 -21.01 -7.99 -22.64
N SER A 315 -20.34 -7.56 -23.70
CA SER A 315 -20.38 -6.17 -24.11
C SER A 315 -21.87 -5.87 -24.19
N SER A 316 -22.31 -4.87 -23.44
CA SER A 316 -23.51 -4.15 -23.83
C SER A 316 -23.36 -3.90 -25.33
N SER A 317 -24.26 -4.47 -26.11
CA SER A 317 -24.27 -4.41 -27.57
C SER A 317 -24.19 -2.95 -28.01
N MET A 318 -22.98 -2.51 -28.33
CA MET A 318 -22.79 -1.51 -29.36
C MET A 318 -22.39 -2.32 -30.59
N ASP A 319 -23.29 -2.33 -31.56
CA ASP A 319 -23.08 -2.92 -32.87
C ASP A 319 -21.78 -2.34 -33.46
N VAL A 320 -20.72 -3.13 -33.47
CA VAL A 320 -19.51 -2.82 -34.25
C VAL A 320 -19.77 -3.37 -35.63
N ASP A 321 -20.27 -2.49 -36.49
CA ASP A 321 -20.31 -2.62 -37.94
C ASP A 321 -18.91 -3.00 -38.43
N ASP A 322 -18.81 -4.18 -39.06
CA ASP A 322 -17.61 -4.74 -39.68
C ASP A 322 -17.37 -4.01 -41.02
N GLY A 323 -17.00 -2.74 -40.90
CA GLY A 323 -16.58 -1.90 -42.01
C GLY A 323 -15.23 -1.27 -41.68
N ASP A 324 -14.34 -1.25 -42.67
CA ASP A 324 -13.03 -0.56 -42.68
C ASP A 324 -13.13 0.90 -42.19
N LYS A 325 -13.23 1.09 -40.88
CA LYS A 325 -13.11 2.38 -40.21
C LYS A 325 -11.76 2.39 -39.51
N VAL A 326 -10.82 3.07 -40.17
CA VAL A 326 -9.62 3.62 -39.53
C VAL A 326 -10.09 4.31 -38.24
N SER A 327 -9.75 3.75 -37.07
CA SER A 327 -10.07 4.37 -35.80
C SER A 327 -9.37 5.72 -35.77
N GLU A 328 -10.13 6.82 -35.61
CA GLU A 328 -9.55 8.13 -35.42
C GLU A 328 -8.51 8.07 -34.29
N PRO A 329 -7.35 8.75 -34.44
CA PRO A 329 -6.35 8.79 -33.38
C PRO A 329 -7.01 9.26 -32.08
N LEU A 330 -6.78 8.54 -30.98
CA LEU A 330 -7.21 8.98 -29.65
C LEU A 330 -6.70 10.39 -29.43
N GLN A 331 -7.63 11.36 -29.41
CA GLN A 331 -7.24 12.75 -29.25
C GLN A 331 -6.50 12.92 -27.91
N PRO A 332 -5.42 13.72 -27.88
CA PRO A 332 -4.72 14.04 -26.64
C PRO A 332 -5.73 14.48 -25.59
N GLN A 333 -5.71 13.82 -24.43
CA GLN A 333 -6.53 14.26 -23.32
C GLN A 333 -5.91 15.56 -22.81
N LYS A 334 -6.67 16.66 -22.79
CA LYS A 334 -6.22 17.89 -22.14
C LYS A 334 -5.99 17.56 -20.66
N ALA A 335 -4.77 17.76 -20.19
CA ALA A 335 -4.46 17.65 -18.76
C ALA A 335 -5.38 18.59 -17.97
N ASP A 336 -5.97 18.11 -16.87
CA ASP A 336 -6.83 18.89 -15.98
C ASP A 336 -6.03 19.65 -14.90
N HIS A 337 -4.71 19.78 -15.10
CA HIS A 337 -3.77 20.44 -14.20
C HIS A 337 -2.97 21.49 -14.98
N GLU A 338 -2.57 22.56 -14.29
CA GLU A 338 -1.87 23.78 -14.75
C GLU A 338 -0.48 23.54 -15.40
N ALA A 339 -0.21 22.34 -15.91
CA ALA A 339 1.07 21.99 -16.49
C ALA A 339 1.02 22.19 -18.01
N ASP A 340 1.94 23.02 -18.53
CA ASP A 340 2.15 23.30 -19.96
C ASP A 340 2.75 22.10 -20.71
N HIS A 341 2.11 20.92 -20.64
CA HIS A 341 2.49 19.78 -21.47
C HIS A 341 1.27 19.08 -22.06
N GLU A 342 1.38 18.75 -23.35
CA GLU A 342 0.43 17.88 -24.03
C GLU A 342 0.69 16.43 -23.58
N VAL A 343 -0.35 15.76 -23.10
CA VAL A 343 -0.30 14.32 -22.83
C VAL A 343 -0.45 13.59 -24.17
N GLU A 344 0.67 13.16 -24.74
CA GLU A 344 0.64 12.27 -25.89
C GLU A 344 0.28 10.84 -25.47
N ASN A 345 -0.77 10.30 -26.07
CA ASN A 345 -1.13 8.91 -25.89
C ASN A 345 -0.11 8.00 -26.59
N PHE A 346 0.14 6.82 -25.99
CA PHE A 346 0.93 5.80 -26.66
C PHE A 346 0.24 5.30 -27.93
N SER A 347 1.03 5.06 -28.96
CA SER A 347 0.58 4.55 -30.25
C SER A 347 1.42 3.34 -30.68
N ALA A 348 1.02 2.70 -31.78
CA ALA A 348 1.79 1.59 -32.36
C ALA A 348 3.21 1.99 -32.80
N SER A 349 3.51 3.30 -32.95
CA SER A 349 4.84 3.81 -33.30
C SER A 349 5.66 4.28 -32.10
N THR A 350 5.09 4.32 -30.88
CA THR A 350 5.78 4.78 -29.68
C THR A 350 7.05 3.98 -29.41
N ARG A 351 8.16 4.68 -29.22
CA ARG A 351 9.42 4.06 -28.81
C ARG A 351 9.86 4.62 -27.47
N CYS A 352 10.48 3.78 -26.65
CA CYS A 352 10.92 4.13 -25.31
C CYS A 352 12.38 3.73 -25.09
N VAL A 353 13.00 4.38 -24.11
CA VAL A 353 14.29 3.98 -23.53
C VAL A 353 13.99 3.35 -22.18
N VAL A 354 14.60 2.20 -21.89
CA VAL A 354 14.43 1.53 -20.59
C VAL A 354 15.65 1.81 -19.73
N TYR A 355 15.48 2.63 -18.69
CA TYR A 355 16.55 2.92 -17.74
C TYR A 355 16.71 1.80 -16.71
N GLY A 356 17.90 1.20 -16.65
CA GLY A 356 18.24 0.11 -15.73
C GLY A 356 18.26 -1.28 -16.38
N LEU A 357 18.84 -2.26 -15.68
CA LEU A 357 19.05 -3.61 -16.22
C LEU A 357 17.80 -4.49 -16.06
N GLN A 358 16.79 -4.26 -16.90
CA GLN A 358 15.45 -4.87 -16.78
C GLN A 358 15.14 -5.89 -17.90
N HIS A 359 16.04 -6.86 -18.13
CA HIS A 359 15.93 -7.79 -19.26
C HIS A 359 14.59 -8.53 -19.35
N ARG A 360 14.01 -8.97 -18.21
CA ARG A 360 12.72 -9.67 -18.20
C ARG A 360 11.56 -8.77 -18.60
N ALA A 361 11.55 -7.52 -18.12
CA ALA A 361 10.52 -6.55 -18.48
C ALA A 361 10.64 -6.18 -19.97
N VAL A 362 11.88 -5.91 -20.44
CA VAL A 362 12.15 -5.65 -21.87
C VAL A 362 11.67 -6.82 -22.73
N GLN A 363 12.01 -8.06 -22.39
CA GLN A 363 11.54 -9.22 -23.14
C GLN A 363 10.00 -9.30 -23.15
N GLY A 364 9.34 -9.08 -22.02
CA GLY A 364 7.87 -9.06 -21.95
C GLY A 364 7.24 -7.96 -22.82
N MET A 365 7.88 -6.79 -22.91
CA MET A 365 7.45 -5.72 -23.83
C MET A 365 7.60 -6.14 -25.29
N LEU A 366 8.70 -6.81 -25.66
CA LEU A 366 8.92 -7.31 -27.01
C LEU A 366 7.95 -8.44 -27.39
N ASP A 367 7.65 -9.33 -26.45
CA ASP A 367 6.65 -10.39 -26.64
C ASP A 367 5.26 -9.78 -26.86
N PHE A 368 4.90 -8.75 -26.07
CA PHE A 368 3.68 -7.97 -26.27
C PHE A 368 3.65 -7.27 -27.63
N ASP A 369 4.74 -6.60 -28.02
CA ASP A 369 4.87 -5.94 -29.32
C ASP A 369 4.66 -6.94 -30.47
N PHE A 370 5.25 -8.14 -30.35
CA PHE A 370 5.10 -9.21 -31.32
C PHE A 370 3.66 -9.72 -31.41
N MET A 371 2.99 -9.97 -30.27
CA MET A 371 1.58 -10.38 -30.23
C MET A 371 0.65 -9.31 -30.81
N CYS A 372 0.96 -8.03 -30.57
CA CYS A 372 0.25 -6.89 -31.15
C CYS A 372 0.62 -6.60 -32.61
N LYS A 373 1.51 -7.40 -33.22
CA LYS A 373 1.97 -7.26 -34.61
C LYS A 373 2.57 -5.89 -34.94
N ARG A 374 3.33 -5.31 -34.00
CA ARG A 374 4.02 -4.04 -34.24
C ARG A 374 5.15 -4.22 -35.24
N GLU A 375 5.32 -3.24 -36.13
CA GLU A 375 6.40 -3.25 -37.12
C GLU A 375 7.79 -3.10 -36.51
N LYS A 376 7.88 -2.37 -35.39
CA LYS A 376 9.14 -2.09 -34.68
C LYS A 376 8.99 -2.35 -33.19
N PRO A 377 10.05 -2.84 -32.53
CA PRO A 377 10.13 -2.90 -31.07
C PRO A 377 9.83 -1.56 -30.39
N SER A 378 9.04 -1.63 -29.31
CA SER A 378 8.78 -0.52 -28.39
C SER A 378 10.05 -0.04 -27.70
N VAL A 379 10.97 -0.95 -27.36
CA VAL A 379 12.23 -0.61 -26.70
C VAL A 379 13.28 -0.25 -27.74
N ALA A 380 13.84 0.96 -27.63
CA ALA A 380 14.82 1.51 -28.56
C ALA A 380 16.25 1.52 -28.00
N ALA A 381 16.40 1.72 -26.69
CA ALA A 381 17.69 1.76 -26.00
C ALA A 381 17.54 1.32 -24.54
#